data_AF-A0A973Q1J0-F1
#
_entry.id   AF-A0A973Q1J0-F1
#
_cell.length_a   1.000
_cell.length_b   1.000
_cell.length_c   1.000
_cell.angle_alpha   90.00
_cell.angle_beta   90.00
_cell.angle_gamma   90.00
#
_symmetry.space_group_name_H-M   'P 1'
#
loop_
_entity.id
_entity.type
_entity.pdbx_description
1 polymer ?
#
loop_
_entity_poly.entity_id
_entity_poly.type
_entity_poly.pdbx_seq_one_letter_code
_entity_poly.pdbx_strand_id
1 'polypeptide(L)' 'MSVPTLAVVSADDPFERLLADAEAKLRASLLADYRAAVRSGDVIDLDWTRYEIQRYDEARPGQPPLVDELAGFDYPAAA' A
#
# COMPACT_ATOMS: atom_id res chain seq x y z
N MET A 1 4.03 7.34 -44.53
CA MET A 1 4.22 7.71 -43.11
C MET A 1 3.37 6.76 -42.29
N SER A 2 3.98 5.82 -41.57
CA SER A 2 3.26 4.91 -40.68
C SER A 2 3.10 5.60 -39.33
N VAL A 3 1.87 5.86 -38.91
CA VAL A 3 1.56 6.38 -37.56
C VAL A 3 1.82 5.25 -36.57
N PRO A 4 2.57 5.47 -35.48
CA PRO A 4 2.72 4.44 -34.44
C PRO A 4 1.36 4.24 -33.77
N THR A 5 0.83 3.02 -33.88
CA THR A 5 -0.32 2.58 -33.09
C THR A 5 0.08 2.64 -31.62
N LEU A 6 -0.49 3.59 -30.87
CA LEU A 6 -0.50 3.54 -29.42
C LEU A 6 -1.31 2.29 -29.05
N ALA A 7 -0.61 1.22 -28.66
CA ALA A 7 -1.25 0.02 -28.16
C ALA A 7 -2.10 0.42 -26.96
N VAL A 8 -3.42 0.29 -27.09
CA VAL A 8 -4.35 0.46 -25.96
C VAL A 8 -4.02 -0.67 -24.99
N VAL A 9 -3.27 -0.38 -23.94
CA VAL A 9 -3.08 -1.28 -22.80
C VAL A 9 -4.47 -1.45 -22.18
N SER A 10 -5.09 -2.57 -22.52
CA SER A 10 -6.38 -2.95 -21.97
C SER A 10 -6.12 -3.43 -20.55
N ALA A 11 -6.99 -3.10 -19.59
CA ALA A 11 -6.88 -3.52 -18.19
C ALA A 11 -6.88 -5.06 -17.95
N ASP A 12 -6.92 -5.85 -19.03
CA ASP A 12 -6.82 -7.32 -19.06
C ASP A 12 -5.43 -7.84 -19.44
N ASP A 13 -4.42 -6.97 -19.54
CA ASP A 13 -3.04 -7.42 -19.70
C ASP A 13 -2.61 -8.26 -18.46
N PRO A 14 -2.14 -9.51 -18.64
CA PRO A 14 -1.72 -10.35 -17.52
C PRO A 14 -0.60 -9.71 -16.68
N PHE A 15 0.20 -8.81 -17.25
CA PHE A 15 1.23 -8.07 -16.54
C PHE A 15 0.63 -7.04 -15.58
N GLU A 16 -0.40 -6.30 -16.01
CA GLU A 16 -1.10 -5.33 -15.16
C GLU A 16 -1.82 -6.02 -14.00
N ARG A 17 -2.38 -7.22 -14.23
CA ARG A 17 -2.97 -8.03 -13.14
C ARG A 17 -1.91 -8.51 -12.15
N LEU A 18 -0.75 -8.95 -12.63
CA LEU A 18 0.36 -9.37 -11.77
C LEU A 18 0.86 -8.21 -10.92
N LEU A 19 0.99 -7.02 -11.52
CA LEU A 19 1.39 -5.81 -10.82
C LEU A 19 0.37 -5.43 -9.73
N ALA A 20 -0.92 -5.41 -10.06
CA ALA A 20 -1.98 -5.12 -9.10
C ALA A 20 -2.01 -6.11 -7.91
N ASP A 21 -1.81 -7.41 -8.17
CA ASP A 21 -1.74 -8.43 -7.11
C ASP A 21 -0.50 -8.26 -6.23
N ALA A 22 0.65 -7.94 -6.82
CA ALA A 22 1.87 -7.64 -6.08
C ALA A 22 1.72 -6.39 -5.20
N GLU A 23 1.09 -5.33 -5.73
CA GLU A 23 0.80 -4.12 -4.96
C GLU A 23 -0.18 -4.38 -3.82
N ALA A 24 -1.24 -5.15 -4.06
CA ALA A 24 -2.21 -5.51 -3.02
C ALA A 24 -1.56 -6.31 -1.88
N LYS A 25 -0.65 -7.25 -2.21
CA LYS A 25 0.11 -8.01 -1.20
C LYS A 25 1.03 -7.12 -0.39
N LEU A 26 1.76 -6.21 -1.04
CA LEU A 26 2.63 -5.27 -0.35
C LEU A 26 1.85 -4.37 0.61
N ARG A 27 0.70 -3.83 0.18
CA ARG A 27 -0.20 -3.04 1.04
C ARG A 27 -0.65 -3.85 2.26
N ALA A 28 -1.10 -5.08 2.05
CA ALA A 28 -1.55 -5.95 3.14
C ALA A 28 -0.43 -6.28 4.14
N SER A 29 0.80 -6.50 3.66
CA SER A 29 1.97 -6.75 4.52
C SER A 29 2.30 -5.56 5.40
N LEU A 30 2.40 -4.35 4.83
CA LEU A 30 2.70 -3.13 5.60
C LEU A 30 1.68 -2.87 6.72
N LEU A 31 0.39 -3.09 6.43
CA LEU A 31 -0.67 -2.95 7.44
C LEU A 31 -0.61 -4.05 8.50
N ALA A 32 -0.23 -5.28 8.13
CA ALA A 32 -0.07 -6.38 9.08
C ALA A 32 1.10 -6.12 10.04
N ASP A 33 2.22 -5.64 9.52
CA ASP A 33 3.40 -5.29 10.31
C ASP A 33 3.09 -4.13 11.26
N TYR A 34 2.36 -3.11 10.79
CA TYR A 34 1.91 -2.00 11.64
C TYR A 34 1.05 -2.50 12.80
N ARG A 35 0.06 -3.34 12.52
CA ARG A 35 -0.81 -3.93 13.56
C ARG A 35 -0.02 -4.80 14.54
N ALA A 36 1.00 -5.51 14.06
CA ALA A 36 1.86 -6.31 14.92
C ALA A 36 2.68 -5.43 15.86
N ALA A 37 3.28 -4.34 15.35
CA ALA A 37 4.03 -3.36 16.12
C ALA A 37 3.15 -2.63 17.16
N VAL A 38 1.94 -2.22 16.77
CA VAL A 38 0.96 -1.65 17.71
C VAL A 38 0.63 -2.63 18.83
N ARG A 39 0.44 -3.92 18.52
CA ARG A 39 0.10 -4.94 19.51
C ARG A 39 1.27 -5.29 20.43
N SER A 40 2.50 -5.34 19.92
CA SER A 40 3.69 -5.61 20.72
C SER A 40 4.06 -4.43 21.63
N GLY A 41 3.67 -3.21 21.25
CA GLY A 41 4.10 -1.98 21.91
C GLY A 41 5.55 -1.61 21.61
N ASP A 42 6.16 -2.23 20.60
CA ASP A 42 7.52 -1.90 20.15
C ASP A 42 7.48 -0.59 19.36
N VAL A 43 7.96 0.48 20.00
CA VAL A 43 7.95 1.83 19.42
C VAL A 43 8.93 1.94 18.26
N ILE A 44 10.03 1.19 18.25
CA ILE A 44 11.02 1.23 17.16
C ILE A 44 10.41 0.61 15.91
N ASP A 45 9.79 -0.57 16.05
CA ASP A 45 9.11 -1.23 14.93
C ASP A 45 7.93 -0.38 14.44
N LEU A 46 7.18 0.25 15.35
CA LEU A 46 6.06 1.11 14.99
C LEU A 46 6.51 2.31 14.15
N ASP A 47 7.57 3.00 14.59
CA ASP A 47 8.11 4.16 13.87
C ASP A 47 8.73 3.74 12.53
N TRP A 48 9.41 2.59 12.49
CA TRP A 48 9.94 2.03 11.25
C TRP A 48 8.83 1.71 10.24
N THR A 49 7.77 1.00 10.66
CA THR A 49 6.66 0.67 9.75
C THR A 49 5.90 1.92 9.30
N ARG A 50 5.74 2.94 10.15
CA ARG A 50 5.17 4.24 9.76
C ARG A 50 6.00 4.91 8.67
N TYR A 51 7.32 4.88 8.81
CA TYR A 51 8.23 5.41 7.79
C TYR A 51 8.08 4.66 6.46
N GLU A 52 8.02 3.32 6.47
CA GLU A 52 7.82 2.52 5.26
C GLU A 52 6.48 2.83 4.56
N ILE A 53 5.41 2.98 5.33
CA ILE A 53 4.09 3.38 4.82
C ILE A 53 4.15 4.77 4.18
N GLN A 54 4.79 5.74 4.83
CA GLN A 54 4.95 7.08 4.26
C GLN A 54 5.73 7.05 2.93
N ARG A 55 6.80 6.25 2.85
CA ARG A 55 7.56 6.08 1.59
C ARG A 55 6.75 5.41 0.50
N TYR A 56 5.92 4.44 0.86
CA TYR A 56 5.01 3.80 -0.07
C TYR A 56 4.01 4.81 -0.67
N ASP A 57 3.44 5.67 0.16
CA ASP A 57 2.46 6.69 -0.24
C ASP A 57 3.12 7.79 -1.10
N GLU A 58 4.31 8.26 -0.72
CA GLU A 58 5.11 9.22 -1.52
C GLU A 58 5.42 8.69 -2.93
N ALA A 59 5.69 7.39 -3.05
CA ALA A 59 5.95 6.74 -4.34
C ALA A 59 4.67 6.57 -5.18
N ARG A 60 3.47 6.72 -4.59
CA ARG A 60 2.17 6.46 -5.24
C ARG A 60 1.16 7.58 -4.96
N PRO A 61 1.43 8.83 -5.40
CA PRO A 61 0.57 9.97 -5.10
C PRO A 61 -0.84 9.91 -5.74
N GLY A 62 -1.08 8.97 -6.66
CA GLY A 62 -2.37 8.77 -7.31
C GLY A 62 -3.24 7.65 -6.71
N GLN A 63 -2.74 6.95 -5.68
CA GLN A 63 -3.50 5.90 -4.99
C GLN A 63 -4.02 6.42 -3.65
N PRO A 64 -5.12 5.83 -3.10
CA PRO A 64 -5.53 6.08 -1.73
C PRO A 64 -4.36 5.77 -0.78
N PRO A 65 -3.98 6.70 0.09
CA PRO A 65 -2.80 6.54 0.91
C PRO A 65 -3.07 5.52 2.02
N LEU A 66 -2.08 4.67 2.30
CA LEU A 66 -2.13 3.70 3.38
C LEU A 66 -2.18 4.38 4.75
N VAL A 67 -1.59 5.59 4.88
CA VAL A 67 -1.64 6.35 6.14
C VAL A 67 -3.07 6.63 6.62
N ASP A 68 -4.01 6.82 5.68
CA ASP A 68 -5.43 7.04 6.02
C ASP A 68 -6.07 5.74 6.54
N GLU A 69 -5.62 4.58 6.08
CA GLU A 69 -6.08 3.27 6.57
C GLU A 69 -5.58 3.00 8.01
N LEU A 70 -4.47 3.61 8.45
CA LEU A 70 -3.95 3.48 9.81
C LEU A 70 -4.85 4.09 10.86
N ALA A 71 -5.56 5.17 10.52
CA ALA A 71 -6.48 5.84 11.44
C ALA A 71 -7.60 4.89 11.95
N GLY A 72 -7.93 3.85 11.18
CA GLY A 72 -8.85 2.80 11.58
C GLY A 72 -8.29 1.76 12.56
N PHE A 73 -6.96 1.70 12.75
CA PHE A 73 -6.30 0.80 13.71
C PHE A 73 -5.97 1.44 15.05
N ASP A 74 -5.75 2.76 15.07
CA ASP A 74 -5.37 3.49 16.29
C ASP A 74 -6.56 3.73 17.25
N TYR A 75 -7.80 3.54 16.79
CA TYR A 75 -8.96 3.48 17.69
C TYR A 75 -9.14 2.06 18.22
N PRO A 76 -8.98 1.82 19.54
CA PRO A 76 -9.56 0.61 20.11
C PRO A 76 -11.05 0.65 19.79
N ALA A 77 -11.60 -0.43 19.24
CA ALA A 77 -13.04 -0.61 19.17
C ALA A 77 -13.58 -0.26 20.56
N ALA A 78 -14.37 0.81 20.64
CA ALA A 78 -14.97 1.24 21.90
C ALA A 78 -15.66 0.01 22.52
N ALA A 79 -15.22 -0.33 23.73
CA ALA A 79 -15.72 -1.46 24.51
C ALA A 79 -17.23 -1.35 24.78
#